data_AF-A0A1Q7S2R2-F1
#
_entry.id   AF-A0A1Q7S2R2-F1
#
_cell.length_a   1.000
_cell.length_b   1.000
_cell.length_c   1.000
_cell.angle_alpha   90.00
_cell.angle_beta   90.00
_cell.angle_gamma   90.00
#
_symmetry.space_group_name_H-M   'P 1'
#
loop_
_entity.id
_entity.type
_entity.pdbx_description
1 polymer ?
#
loop_
_entity_poly.entity_id
_entity_poly.type
_entity_poly.pdbx_seq_one_letter_code
_entity_poly.pdbx_strand_id
1 'polypeptide(L)'
;MQVAQKIGDCAPFGAVFHNRRWTGEILQPDTPGRDPVMTRIIWLRGLQASNAHAFKRCIYIHGTNEEKTIGRPASFGCIRMRSSDVTALYNQLPLGTPVEIVQDRLPKASKMADPEIYGFDVPASASGLRKDSQLKVASGPRA
;
A
#
# COMPACT_ATOMS: atom_id res chain seq x y z
N MET A 1 -12.89 8.14 6.12
CA MET A 1 -11.89 7.88 7.19
C MET A 1 -10.76 8.89 7.07
N GLN A 2 -9.79 8.87 7.98
CA GLN A 2 -8.66 9.80 7.98
C GLN A 2 -7.40 9.18 8.59
N VAL A 3 -6.21 9.55 8.09
CA VAL A 3 -4.92 9.19 8.71
C VAL A 3 -4.80 9.86 10.08
N ALA A 4 -4.82 9.06 11.14
CA ALA A 4 -4.77 9.52 12.52
C ALA A 4 -3.35 9.48 13.10
N GLN A 5 -2.60 8.41 12.80
CA GLN A 5 -1.23 8.22 13.28
C GLN A 5 -0.41 7.45 12.25
N LYS A 6 0.90 7.62 12.35
CA LYS A 6 1.90 6.97 11.51
C LYS A 6 2.98 6.41 12.43
N ILE A 7 3.32 5.14 12.26
CA ILE A 7 4.36 4.45 13.03
C ILE A 7 5.31 3.75 12.07
N GLY A 8 6.61 3.96 12.29
CA GLY A 8 7.69 3.31 11.53
C GLY A 8 8.73 4.26 10.91
N ASP A 9 8.76 5.54 11.28
CA ASP A 9 9.65 6.57 10.68
C ASP A 9 11.14 6.16 10.61
N CYS A 10 11.61 5.35 11.55
CA CYS A 10 13.00 4.84 11.58
C CYS A 10 13.08 3.31 11.51
N ALA A 11 11.97 2.63 11.27
CA ALA A 11 11.95 1.18 11.19
C ALA A 11 12.49 0.72 9.82
N PRO A 12 13.31 -0.35 9.78
CA PRO A 12 13.79 -0.90 8.52
C PRO A 12 12.63 -1.48 7.67
N PHE A 13 12.89 -1.65 6.38
CA PHE A 13 12.00 -2.41 5.50
C PHE A 13 11.81 -3.83 6.07
N GLY A 14 10.57 -4.34 6.08
CA GLY A 14 10.26 -5.66 6.64
C GLY A 14 10.20 -5.71 8.18
N ALA A 15 10.35 -4.58 8.88
CA ALA A 15 10.25 -4.53 10.34
C ALA A 15 8.90 -5.07 10.84
N VAL A 16 8.92 -5.94 11.84
CA VAL A 16 7.73 -6.55 12.44
C VAL A 16 7.22 -5.72 13.62
N PHE A 17 5.91 -5.51 13.69
CA PHE A 17 5.28 -4.78 14.78
C PHE A 17 4.33 -5.67 15.58
N HIS A 18 4.45 -5.58 16.90
CA HIS A 18 3.48 -6.15 17.84
C HIS A 18 2.95 -5.04 18.74
N ASN A 19 1.62 -4.92 18.87
CA ASN A 19 0.98 -3.83 19.60
C ASN A 19 1.50 -2.43 19.21
N ARG A 20 1.81 -2.25 17.91
CA ARG A 20 2.37 -1.01 17.30
C ARG A 20 3.80 -0.67 17.75
N ARG A 21 4.51 -1.61 18.37
CA ARG A 21 5.92 -1.45 18.72
C ARG A 21 6.76 -2.35 17.84
N TRP A 22 7.85 -1.82 17.31
CA TRP A 22 8.81 -2.63 16.56
C TRP A 22 9.38 -3.70 17.50
N THR A 23 9.39 -4.95 17.05
CA THR A 23 9.85 -6.10 17.85
C THR A 23 11.36 -6.33 17.76
N GLY A 24 12.06 -5.64 16.86
CA GLY A 24 13.45 -5.93 16.49
C GLY A 24 13.58 -6.93 15.34
N GLU A 25 12.51 -7.67 15.01
CA GLU A 25 12.51 -8.63 13.91
C GLU A 25 12.31 -7.94 12.55
N ILE A 26 12.89 -8.54 11.52
CA ILE A 26 12.74 -8.18 10.10
C ILE A 26 12.39 -9.45 9.33
N LEU A 27 11.30 -9.43 8.55
CA LEU A 27 10.92 -10.53 7.66
C LEU A 27 11.00 -10.10 6.20
N GLN A 28 11.37 -11.03 5.33
CA GLN A 28 11.33 -10.83 3.89
C GLN A 28 9.93 -11.10 3.35
N PRO A 29 9.55 -10.49 2.22
CA PRO A 29 8.36 -10.88 1.48
C PRO A 29 8.32 -12.39 1.24
N ASP A 30 7.13 -12.94 1.41
CA ASP A 30 6.72 -14.34 1.29
C ASP A 30 7.50 -15.35 2.16
N THR A 31 8.17 -14.86 3.22
CA THR A 31 8.75 -15.73 4.26
C THR A 31 7.63 -16.57 4.88
N PRO A 32 7.71 -17.92 4.85
CA PRO A 32 6.66 -18.78 5.38
C PRO A 32 6.45 -18.59 6.88
N GLY A 33 5.21 -18.76 7.33
CA GLY A 33 4.87 -18.84 8.75
C GLY A 33 3.69 -17.94 9.11
N ARG A 34 3.95 -16.99 10.01
CA ARG A 34 2.93 -16.06 10.54
C ARG A 34 2.75 -14.85 9.63
N ASP A 35 1.62 -14.16 9.78
CA ASP A 35 1.28 -12.90 9.07
C ASP A 35 1.26 -11.72 10.05
N PRO A 36 2.42 -11.17 10.44
CA PRO A 36 2.46 -10.01 11.32
C PRO A 36 2.21 -8.71 10.56
N VAL A 37 1.90 -7.65 11.31
CA VAL A 37 1.92 -6.28 10.78
C VAL A 37 3.37 -5.87 10.52
N MET A 38 3.68 -5.46 9.29
CA MET A 38 5.04 -5.19 8.86
C MET A 38 5.26 -3.80 8.26
N THR A 39 6.53 -3.41 8.23
CA THR A 39 7.12 -2.30 7.46
C THR A 39 6.66 -0.92 7.94
N ARG A 40 5.37 -0.58 7.82
CA ARG A 40 4.81 0.70 8.26
C ARG A 40 3.38 0.48 8.77
N ILE A 41 2.94 1.33 9.69
CA ILE A 41 1.55 1.37 10.15
C ILE A 41 0.99 2.77 9.91
N ILE A 42 -0.06 2.86 9.11
CA ILE A 42 -0.88 4.07 8.93
C ILE A 42 -2.21 3.79 9.63
N TRP A 43 -2.42 4.38 10.79
CA TRP A 43 -3.59 4.14 11.62
C TRP A 43 -4.73 5.06 11.23
N LEU A 44 -5.90 4.50 10.97
CA LEU A 44 -7.06 5.23 10.50
C LEU A 44 -8.04 5.52 11.64
N ARG A 45 -8.60 6.74 11.63
CA ARG A 45 -9.81 7.09 12.40
C ARG A 45 -11.03 7.15 11.50
N GLY A 46 -12.17 6.78 12.08
CA GLY A 46 -13.47 6.95 11.45
C GLY A 46 -13.91 8.41 11.51
N LEU A 47 -14.61 8.86 10.47
CA LEU A 47 -15.24 10.18 10.40
C LEU A 47 -16.78 10.08 10.28
N GLN A 48 -17.33 8.86 10.15
CA GLN A 48 -18.75 8.58 9.96
C GLN A 48 -19.20 7.50 10.93
N ALA A 49 -20.50 7.41 11.21
CA ALA A 49 -21.06 6.43 12.13
C ALA A 49 -20.66 4.98 11.79
N SER A 50 -20.68 4.62 10.49
CA SER A 50 -20.32 3.28 10.01
C SER A 50 -18.86 2.88 10.25
N ASN A 51 -17.95 3.85 10.34
CA ASN A 51 -16.52 3.60 10.57
C ASN A 51 -16.00 4.20 11.89
N ALA A 52 -16.88 4.69 12.76
CA ALA A 52 -16.53 5.42 13.99
C ALA A 52 -15.57 4.64 14.90
N HIS A 53 -15.65 3.32 14.90
CA HIS A 53 -14.81 2.46 15.73
C HIS A 53 -13.47 2.07 15.11
N ALA A 54 -13.14 2.53 13.90
CA ALA A 54 -11.94 2.10 13.19
C ALA A 54 -10.65 2.30 14.00
N PHE A 55 -10.52 3.44 14.69
CA PHE A 55 -9.35 3.72 15.52
C PHE A 55 -9.27 2.73 16.69
N LYS A 56 -10.36 2.59 17.46
CA LYS A 56 -10.48 1.66 18.59
C LYS A 56 -10.23 0.20 18.18
N ARG A 57 -10.67 -0.19 16.99
CA ARG A 57 -10.49 -1.52 16.40
C ARG A 57 -9.12 -1.74 15.77
N CYS A 58 -8.21 -0.77 15.84
CA CYS A 58 -6.85 -0.90 15.31
C CYS A 58 -6.81 -1.16 13.79
N ILE A 59 -7.66 -0.48 13.03
CA ILE A 59 -7.68 -0.60 11.56
C ILE A 59 -6.51 0.20 10.96
N TYR A 60 -5.63 -0.49 10.25
CA TYR A 60 -4.41 0.08 9.66
C TYR A 60 -4.36 -0.11 8.15
N ILE A 61 -3.58 0.73 7.48
CA ILE A 61 -2.88 0.35 6.25
C ILE A 61 -1.46 -0.06 6.66
N HIS A 62 -1.04 -1.25 6.26
CA HIS A 62 0.27 -1.80 6.65
C HIS A 62 0.90 -2.72 5.61
N GLY A 63 2.20 -2.97 5.76
CA GLY A 63 2.92 -3.99 5.00
C GLY A 63 2.64 -5.39 5.53
N THR A 64 2.87 -6.40 4.70
CA THR A 64 2.72 -7.81 5.06
C THR A 64 3.82 -8.65 4.41
N ASN A 65 4.13 -9.81 4.98
CA ASN A 65 4.98 -10.81 4.33
C ASN A 65 4.21 -11.65 3.32
N GLU A 66 2.88 -11.85 3.37
CA GLU A 66 2.22 -12.67 2.31
C GLU A 66 1.89 -11.83 1.06
N GLU A 67 2.89 -11.22 0.44
CA GLU A 67 2.72 -10.36 -0.73
C GLU A 67 2.08 -11.09 -1.92
N LYS A 68 2.32 -12.40 -2.05
CA LYS A 68 1.67 -13.26 -3.06
C LYS A 68 0.14 -13.32 -2.94
N THR A 69 -0.43 -12.95 -1.79
CA THR A 69 -1.88 -12.97 -1.53
C THR A 69 -2.56 -11.63 -1.73
N ILE A 70 -1.79 -10.57 -1.99
CA ILE A 70 -2.33 -9.22 -2.25
C ILE A 70 -3.31 -9.25 -3.43
N GLY A 71 -4.41 -8.51 -3.29
CA GLY A 71 -5.54 -8.53 -4.22
C GLY A 71 -6.63 -9.52 -3.85
N ARG A 72 -6.47 -10.28 -2.75
CA ARG A 72 -7.49 -11.17 -2.20
C ARG A 72 -7.87 -10.75 -0.77
N PRO A 73 -9.12 -10.97 -0.33
CA PRO A 73 -9.50 -10.77 1.07
C PRO A 73 -8.70 -11.71 1.98
N ALA A 74 -7.91 -11.16 2.89
CA ALA A 74 -7.01 -11.93 3.74
C ALA A 74 -6.70 -11.21 5.08
N SER A 75 -7.61 -10.38 5.58
CA SER A 75 -7.42 -9.63 6.83
C SER A 75 -8.72 -9.55 7.64
N PHE A 76 -8.59 -9.19 8.92
CA PHE A 76 -9.73 -8.94 9.83
C PHE A 76 -10.17 -7.47 9.85
N GLY A 77 -9.91 -6.74 8.75
CA GLY A 77 -10.32 -5.35 8.54
C GLY A 77 -9.19 -4.38 8.22
N CYS A 78 -7.93 -4.75 8.47
CA CYS A 78 -6.79 -3.95 8.01
C CYS A 78 -6.61 -4.02 6.49
N ILE A 79 -5.98 -3.00 5.93
CA ILE A 79 -5.63 -2.91 4.52
C ILE A 79 -4.17 -3.34 4.39
N ARG A 80 -3.94 -4.46 3.71
CA ARG A 80 -2.60 -5.01 3.46
C ARG A 80 -2.05 -4.46 2.15
N MET A 81 -0.78 -4.08 2.16
CA MET A 81 -0.03 -3.63 1.00
C MET A 81 1.30 -4.36 0.93
N ARG A 82 1.92 -4.36 -0.26
CA ARG A 82 3.32 -4.74 -0.39
C ARG A 82 4.18 -3.80 0.44
N SER A 83 5.28 -4.30 0.97
CA SER A 83 6.17 -3.53 1.84
C SER A 83 6.79 -2.33 1.11
N SER A 84 7.07 -2.46 -0.19
CA SER A 84 7.54 -1.34 -1.03
C SER A 84 6.48 -0.23 -1.11
N ASP A 85 5.24 -0.62 -1.36
CA ASP A 85 4.16 0.30 -1.70
C ASP A 85 3.71 1.05 -0.44
N VAL A 86 3.59 0.35 0.69
CA VAL A 86 3.25 1.01 1.97
C VAL A 86 4.35 1.97 2.41
N THR A 87 5.63 1.67 2.12
CA THR A 87 6.74 2.57 2.43
C THR A 87 6.63 3.86 1.63
N ALA A 88 6.39 3.75 0.32
CA ALA A 88 6.20 4.90 -0.56
C ALA A 88 4.99 5.74 -0.14
N LEU A 89 3.85 5.10 0.10
CA LEU A 89 2.62 5.76 0.55
C LEU A 89 2.82 6.46 1.90
N TYR A 90 3.42 5.76 2.86
CA TYR A 90 3.70 6.30 4.19
C TYR A 90 4.54 7.58 4.11
N ASN A 91 5.57 7.62 3.26
CA ASN A 91 6.42 8.82 3.14
C ASN A 91 5.69 10.01 2.51
N GLN A 92 4.66 9.76 1.69
CA GLN A 92 3.92 10.79 0.99
C GLN A 92 2.72 11.32 1.79
N LEU A 93 2.15 10.53 2.71
CA LEU A 93 0.91 10.89 3.42
C LEU A 93 1.17 11.75 4.68
N PRO A 94 0.65 12.98 4.74
CA PRO A 94 0.53 13.72 5.99
C PRO A 94 -0.50 13.10 6.95
N LEU A 95 -0.38 13.43 8.24
CA LEU A 95 -1.49 13.21 9.17
C LEU A 95 -2.70 14.05 8.74
N GLY A 96 -3.90 13.55 8.98
CA GLY A 96 -5.13 14.22 8.56
C GLY A 96 -5.55 13.94 7.11
N THR A 97 -4.75 13.21 6.34
CA THR A 97 -5.12 12.87 4.95
C THR A 97 -6.45 12.08 4.93
N PRO A 98 -7.45 12.53 4.15
CA PRO A 98 -8.70 11.78 3.99
C PRO A 98 -8.44 10.43 3.34
N VAL A 99 -9.14 9.41 3.81
CA VAL A 99 -9.08 8.05 3.28
C VAL A 99 -10.50 7.55 3.06
N GLU A 100 -10.80 7.15 1.84
CA GLU A 100 -12.05 6.52 1.48
C GLU A 100 -11.83 5.05 1.12
N ILE A 101 -12.71 4.17 1.61
CA ILE A 101 -12.70 2.74 1.28
C ILE A 101 -13.97 2.48 0.49
N VAL A 102 -13.82 2.21 -0.81
CA VAL A 102 -14.93 1.98 -1.74
C VAL A 102 -14.95 0.53 -2.22
N GLN A 103 -16.13 0.04 -2.55
CA GLN A 103 -16.33 -1.27 -3.20
C GLN A 103 -16.40 -1.08 -4.73
N ASP A 104 -15.33 -0.57 -5.32
CA ASP A 104 -15.23 -0.34 -6.76
C ASP A 104 -13.85 -0.76 -7.29
N ARG A 105 -13.70 -0.83 -8.60
CA ARG A 105 -12.42 -1.03 -9.26
C ARG A 105 -11.61 0.25 -9.24
N LEU A 106 -10.28 0.11 -9.19
CA LEU A 106 -9.41 1.24 -9.45
C LEU A 106 -9.73 1.83 -10.83
N PRO A 107 -9.81 3.17 -10.95
CA PRO A 107 -10.01 3.81 -12.24
C PRO A 107 -8.89 3.47 -13.19
N LYS A 108 -9.16 3.57 -14.48
CA LYS A 108 -8.11 3.56 -15.48
C LYS A 108 -7.16 4.74 -15.21
N ALA A 109 -5.86 4.53 -15.37
CA ALA A 109 -4.84 5.58 -15.16
C ALA A 109 -5.15 6.87 -15.94
N SER A 110 -5.77 6.77 -17.11
CA SER A 110 -6.23 7.91 -17.91
C SER A 110 -7.31 8.77 -17.23
N LYS A 111 -8.05 8.22 -16.27
CA LYS A 111 -9.03 8.94 -15.41
C LYS A 111 -8.42 9.41 -14.09
N MET A 112 -7.29 8.84 -13.65
CA MET A 112 -6.61 9.29 -12.42
C MET A 112 -5.94 10.66 -12.59
N ALA A 113 -5.67 11.08 -13.82
CA ALA A 113 -5.15 12.42 -14.12
C ALA A 113 -6.21 13.53 -14.01
N ASP A 114 -7.48 13.19 -13.73
CA ASP A 114 -8.54 14.17 -13.53
C ASP A 114 -8.45 14.78 -12.12
N PRO A 115 -8.03 16.06 -11.99
CA PRO A 115 -7.87 16.71 -10.70
C PRO A 115 -9.20 16.87 -9.95
N GLU A 116 -10.33 16.91 -10.67
CA GLU A 116 -11.65 17.05 -10.05
C GLU A 116 -12.10 15.80 -9.31
N ILE A 117 -11.58 14.62 -9.68
CA ILE A 117 -11.93 13.34 -9.05
C ILE A 117 -10.91 12.93 -7.97
N TYR A 118 -9.62 13.21 -8.17
CA TYR A 118 -8.55 12.72 -7.31
C TYR A 118 -7.83 13.78 -6.46
N GLY A 119 -8.14 15.07 -6.63
CA GLY A 119 -7.86 16.14 -5.65
C GLY A 119 -6.40 16.35 -5.22
N PHE A 120 -5.43 15.71 -5.86
CA PHE A 120 -4.00 15.82 -5.59
C PHE A 120 -3.25 15.83 -6.91
N ASP A 121 -2.24 16.71 -7.04
CA ASP A 121 -1.31 16.68 -8.15
C ASP A 121 -0.68 15.29 -8.24
N VAL A 122 -1.13 14.49 -9.21
CA VAL A 122 -0.59 13.15 -9.44
C VAL A 122 0.89 13.31 -9.77
N PRO A 123 1.83 12.79 -8.96
CA PRO A 123 3.23 12.93 -9.28
C PRO A 123 3.52 12.22 -10.61
N ALA A 124 4.28 12.89 -11.46
CA ALA A 124 4.57 12.50 -12.84
C ALA A 124 5.22 11.11 -12.99
N SER A 125 5.53 10.38 -11.91
CA SER A 125 6.02 9.01 -11.96
C SER A 125 5.00 7.99 -12.48
N ALA A 126 3.70 8.31 -12.46
CA ALA A 126 2.67 7.49 -13.11
C ALA A 126 2.71 7.59 -14.66
N SER A 127 3.46 8.55 -15.22
CA SER A 127 3.61 8.75 -16.68
C SER A 127 4.86 8.09 -17.28
N GLY A 128 5.59 7.29 -16.49
CA GLY A 128 6.93 6.78 -16.82
C GLY A 128 7.02 5.53 -17.70
N LEU A 129 5.94 4.97 -18.25
CA LEU A 129 6.07 3.95 -19.31
C LEU A 129 6.03 4.64 -20.68
N ARG A 130 7.12 5.34 -21.02
CA ARG A 130 7.45 5.61 -22.42
C ARG A 130 7.95 4.30 -23.05
N LYS A 131 7.50 4.11 -24.30
CA LYS A 131 7.70 2.96 -25.18
C LYS A 131 9.19 2.63 -25.40
N ASP A 132 9.37 1.45 -26.00
CA ASP A 132 10.54 0.90 -26.70
C ASP A 132 11.24 -0.16 -25.84
N SER A 133 11.31 -1.44 -26.23
CA SER A 133 11.79 -1.94 -27.53
C SER A 133 11.20 -3.31 -27.84
N GLN A 134 10.67 -3.47 -29.04
CA GLN A 134 10.36 -4.76 -29.63
C GLN A 134 11.68 -5.50 -29.93
N LEU A 135 12.20 -6.25 -28.96
CA LEU A 135 13.17 -7.30 -29.23
C LEU A 135 12.40 -8.54 -29.68
N LYS A 136 12.46 -8.84 -30.98
CA LYS A 136 12.27 -10.20 -31.48
C LYS A 136 13.51 -10.59 -32.28
N VAL A 137 14.28 -11.48 -31.68
CA VAL A 137 15.41 -12.21 -32.28
C VAL A 137 14.91 -13.54 -32.84
N ALA A 138 15.59 -13.97 -33.92
CA ALA A 138 15.59 -15.27 -34.62
C ALA A 138 14.39 -15.53 -35.55
N SER A 139 14.58 -15.98 -36.81
CA SER A 139 15.45 -17.10 -37.25
C SER A 139 15.90 -16.97 -38.73
N GLY A 140 17.12 -17.43 -39.06
CA GLY A 140 17.55 -17.69 -40.47
C GLY A 140 16.94 -18.98 -41.06
N PRO A 141 17.48 -19.62 -42.14
CA PRO A 141 18.65 -19.26 -42.97
C PRO A 141 18.44 -19.32 -44.52
N ARG A 142 19.45 -18.77 -45.23
CA ARG A 142 20.02 -19.11 -46.56
C ARG A 142 19.13 -19.30 -47.80
N ALA A 143 19.43 -18.48 -48.83
CA ALA A 143 19.98 -18.92 -50.12
C ALA A 143 20.93 -17.84 -50.64
#